data_AF-A0A3D3B3J8-F1
#
_entry.id   AF-A0A3D3B3J8-F1
#
_cell.length_a   1.000
_cell.length_b   1.000
_cell.length_c   1.000
_cell.angle_alpha   90.00
_cell.angle_beta   90.00
_cell.angle_gamma   90.00
#
_symmetry.space_group_name_H-M   'P 1'
#
loop_
_entity.id
_entity.type
_entity.pdbx_description
1 polymer ?
#
loop_
_entity_poly.entity_id
_entity_poly.type
_entity_poly.pdbx_seq_one_letter_code
_entity_poly.pdbx_strand_id
1 'polypeptide(L)'
;DCTDKEKDCLDAPSGDSPKYQNVEVGDDLFKLVAFYSQNLAVPARRKPDDAQVLKGKELFYRIGCASCHQPKFLTGEVSGQPHLSRQLIYPYTDMLLHDMGEGLADNRPEGEASGNEWRTPPLWGIGLTKIVSGHTLFL
;
A
#
# COMPACT_ATOMS: atom_id res chain seq x y z
N ASP A 1 -12.22 18.00 -4.02
CA ASP A 1 -13.35 18.59 -3.29
C ASP A 1 -13.99 19.72 -4.07
N CYS A 2 -15.30 19.66 -4.25
CA CYS A 2 -16.07 20.74 -4.85
C CYS A 2 -16.07 21.96 -3.91
N THR A 3 -15.91 23.15 -4.47
CA THR A 3 -16.06 24.42 -3.77
C THR A 3 -17.52 24.92 -3.85
N ASP A 4 -17.88 25.90 -3.02
CA ASP A 4 -19.22 26.53 -3.05
C ASP A 4 -19.60 27.12 -4.41
N LYS A 5 -18.60 27.42 -5.25
CA LYS A 5 -18.75 27.97 -6.61
C LYS A 5 -19.06 26.90 -7.67
N GLU A 6 -18.85 25.61 -7.36
CA GLU A 6 -18.99 24.50 -8.30
C GLU A 6 -20.34 23.79 -8.08
N LYS A 7 -21.44 24.46 -8.44
CA LYS A 7 -22.80 23.94 -8.23
C LYS A 7 -23.05 22.60 -8.91
N ASP A 8 -22.63 22.44 -10.17
CA ASP A 8 -22.78 21.17 -10.89
C ASP A 8 -22.04 20.00 -10.22
N CYS A 9 -20.93 20.28 -9.53
CA CYS A 9 -20.15 19.29 -8.78
C CYS A 9 -20.87 18.88 -7.48
N LEU A 10 -21.45 19.86 -6.77
CA LEU A 10 -22.24 19.63 -5.56
C LEU A 10 -23.57 18.92 -5.85
N ASP A 11 -24.19 19.19 -7.00
CA ASP A 11 -25.46 18.60 -7.42
C ASP A 11 -25.25 17.28 -8.20
N ALA A 12 -24.00 16.86 -8.44
CA ALA A 12 -23.70 15.62 -9.12
C ALA A 12 -24.24 14.42 -8.31
N PRO A 13 -24.72 13.35 -8.99
CA PRO A 13 -25.19 12.16 -8.28
C PRO A 13 -24.08 11.57 -7.40
N SER A 14 -24.37 11.37 -6.11
CA SER A 14 -23.51 10.65 -5.18
C SER A 14 -24.04 9.24 -4.92
N GLY A 15 -23.17 8.37 -4.40
CA GLY A 15 -23.56 7.02 -3.95
C GLY A 15 -24.21 7.00 -2.56
N ASP A 16 -24.31 8.14 -1.89
CA ASP A 16 -24.82 8.22 -0.52
C ASP A 16 -26.35 8.11 -0.46
N SER A 17 -26.87 7.67 0.69
CA SER A 17 -28.31 7.74 0.97
C SER A 17 -28.59 7.58 2.46
N PRO A 18 -29.80 7.94 2.96
CA PRO A 18 -30.19 7.69 4.35
C PRO A 18 -30.11 6.21 4.75
N LYS A 19 -30.32 5.29 3.80
CA LYS A 19 -30.17 3.85 4.02
C LYS A 19 -28.73 3.46 4.38
N TYR A 20 -27.75 4.19 3.83
CA TYR A 20 -26.32 4.00 4.06
C TYR A 20 -25.75 5.11 4.94
N GLN A 21 -26.54 5.64 5.88
CA GLN A 21 -26.07 6.66 6.84
C GLN A 21 -25.50 7.92 6.16
N ASN A 22 -25.98 8.25 4.95
CA ASN A 22 -25.50 9.34 4.11
C ASN A 22 -23.99 9.25 3.79
N VAL A 23 -23.47 8.03 3.64
CA VAL A 23 -22.15 7.76 3.07
C VAL A 23 -22.27 6.78 1.90
N GLU A 24 -21.27 6.73 1.03
CA GLU A 24 -21.27 5.83 -0.14
C GLU A 24 -21.20 4.34 0.25
N VAL A 25 -20.50 4.02 1.35
CA VAL A 25 -20.36 2.66 1.86
C VAL A 25 -20.85 2.64 3.31
N GLY A 26 -22.07 2.13 3.51
CA GLY A 26 -22.66 2.00 4.84
C GLY A 26 -21.85 1.07 5.77
N ASP A 27 -22.05 1.23 7.08
CA ASP A 27 -21.21 0.65 8.13
C ASP A 27 -21.01 -0.87 8.03
N ASP A 28 -22.06 -1.61 7.70
CA ASP A 28 -22.01 -3.08 7.66
C ASP A 28 -21.10 -3.57 6.53
N LEU A 29 -21.23 -2.97 5.35
CA LEU A 29 -20.37 -3.29 4.21
C LEU A 29 -18.93 -2.84 4.48
N PHE A 30 -18.75 -1.66 5.06
CA PHE A 30 -17.43 -1.16 5.45
C PHE A 30 -16.72 -2.13 6.40
N LYS A 31 -17.42 -2.62 7.45
CA LYS A 31 -16.88 -3.60 8.39
C LYS A 31 -16.47 -4.90 7.70
N LEU A 32 -17.27 -5.39 6.75
CA LEU A 32 -16.95 -6.61 6.00
C LEU A 32 -15.71 -6.43 5.11
N VAL A 33 -15.61 -5.31 4.39
CA VAL A 33 -14.45 -5.00 3.54
C VAL A 33 -13.19 -4.80 4.38
N ALA A 34 -13.29 -4.09 5.49
CA ALA A 34 -12.19 -3.88 6.43
C ALA A 34 -11.72 -5.23 7.01
N PHE A 35 -12.66 -6.07 7.48
CA PHE A 35 -12.36 -7.39 7.98
C PHE A 35 -11.63 -8.24 6.93
N TYR A 36 -12.17 -8.32 5.71
CA TYR A 36 -11.54 -9.07 4.63
C TYR A 36 -10.12 -8.56 4.33
N SER A 37 -9.96 -7.24 4.17
CA SER A 37 -8.69 -6.62 3.77
C SER A 37 -7.60 -6.78 4.83
N GLN A 38 -7.96 -6.69 6.12
CA GLN A 38 -7.04 -6.89 7.24
C GLN A 38 -6.57 -8.35 7.38
N ASN A 39 -7.35 -9.30 6.88
CA ASN A 39 -7.11 -10.73 7.04
C ASN A 39 -6.60 -11.40 5.75
N LEU A 40 -6.44 -10.65 4.67
CA LEU A 40 -5.92 -11.17 3.41
C LEU A 40 -4.39 -11.34 3.50
N ALA A 41 -3.94 -12.58 3.36
CA ALA A 41 -2.51 -12.90 3.42
C ALA A 41 -1.79 -12.49 2.13
N VAL A 42 -0.50 -12.17 2.25
CA VAL A 42 0.35 -11.90 1.08
C VAL A 42 0.82 -13.19 0.40
N PRO A 43 1.17 -13.15 -0.90
CA PRO A 43 1.71 -14.32 -1.59
C PRO A 43 2.99 -14.85 -0.92
N ALA A 44 3.10 -16.17 -0.82
CA ALA A 44 4.27 -16.82 -0.23
C ALA A 44 5.56 -16.49 -1.00
N ARG A 45 6.67 -16.30 -0.26
CA ARG A 45 7.99 -16.09 -0.85
C ARG A 45 8.41 -17.34 -1.64
N ARG A 46 8.79 -17.15 -2.90
CA ARG A 46 9.19 -18.25 -3.79
C ARG A 46 10.68 -18.55 -3.65
N LYS A 47 11.02 -19.84 -3.61
CA LYS A 47 12.39 -20.38 -3.69
C LYS A 47 13.42 -19.60 -2.82
N PRO A 48 13.19 -19.47 -1.50
CA PRO A 48 14.02 -18.62 -0.64
C PRO A 48 15.49 -19.06 -0.55
N ASP A 49 15.77 -20.35 -0.79
CA ASP A 49 17.09 -20.97 -0.70
C ASP A 49 17.80 -21.11 -2.06
N ASP A 50 17.16 -20.68 -3.14
CA ASP A 50 17.76 -20.69 -4.48
C ASP A 50 18.98 -19.76 -4.53
N ALA A 51 20.10 -20.26 -5.06
CA ALA A 51 21.36 -19.52 -5.08
C ALA A 51 21.26 -18.17 -5.81
N GLN A 52 20.44 -18.07 -6.86
CA GLN A 52 20.21 -16.82 -7.58
C GLN A 52 19.40 -15.84 -6.73
N VAL A 53 18.42 -16.33 -5.96
CA VAL A 53 17.64 -15.51 -5.02
C VAL A 53 18.54 -14.99 -3.89
N LEU A 54 19.44 -15.81 -3.36
CA LEU A 54 20.39 -15.39 -2.33
C LEU A 54 21.39 -14.36 -2.84
N LYS A 55 21.92 -14.54 -4.06
CA LYS A 55 22.78 -13.54 -4.72
C LYS A 55 22.04 -12.23 -4.97
N GLY A 56 20.79 -12.29 -5.42
CA GLY A 56 19.94 -11.11 -5.60
C GLY A 56 19.70 -10.37 -4.29
N LYS A 57 19.45 -11.11 -3.20
CA LYS A 57 19.36 -10.54 -1.85
C LYS A 57 20.67 -9.82 -1.49
N GLU A 58 21.83 -10.45 -1.63
CA GLU A 58 23.11 -9.82 -1.32
C GLU A 58 23.31 -8.49 -2.07
N LEU A 59 23.03 -8.48 -3.38
CA LEU A 59 23.12 -7.28 -4.20
C LEU A 59 22.16 -6.20 -3.72
N PHE A 60 20.91 -6.55 -3.39
CA PHE A 60 19.89 -5.62 -2.90
C PHE A 60 20.37 -4.84 -1.66
N TYR A 61 21.03 -5.52 -0.71
CA TYR A 61 21.64 -4.84 0.44
C TYR A 61 22.85 -4.01 0.03
N ARG A 62 23.73 -4.57 -0.80
CA ARG A 62 24.99 -3.91 -1.19
C ARG A 62 24.79 -2.59 -1.92
N ILE A 63 23.79 -2.52 -2.80
CA ILE A 63 23.49 -1.31 -3.59
C ILE A 63 22.61 -0.30 -2.84
N GLY A 64 22.20 -0.61 -1.61
CA GLY A 64 21.47 0.31 -0.75
C GLY A 64 19.95 0.25 -0.85
N CYS A 65 19.34 -0.62 -1.67
CA CYS A 65 17.87 -0.69 -1.78
C CYS A 65 17.17 -0.88 -0.42
N ALA A 66 17.81 -1.61 0.49
CA ALA A 66 17.29 -1.87 1.83
C ALA A 66 17.21 -0.63 2.74
N SER A 67 17.71 0.55 2.32
CA SER A 67 17.57 1.80 3.07
C SER A 67 16.11 2.25 3.17
N CYS A 68 15.38 2.19 2.06
CA CYS A 68 13.95 2.52 2.00
C CYS A 68 13.09 1.25 1.98
N HIS A 69 13.53 0.20 1.27
CA HIS A 69 12.81 -1.08 1.23
C HIS A 69 13.19 -1.99 2.40
N GLN A 70 12.87 -1.55 3.62
CA GLN A 70 13.23 -2.24 4.85
C GLN A 70 12.67 -3.68 4.91
N PRO A 71 13.53 -4.70 5.04
CA PRO A 71 13.12 -6.08 4.80
C PRO A 71 12.09 -6.65 5.75
N LYS A 72 12.06 -6.26 7.03
CA LYS A 72 11.28 -6.95 8.06
C LYS A 72 10.81 -6.04 9.19
N PHE A 73 9.63 -6.37 9.74
CA PHE A 73 9.05 -5.73 10.92
C PHE A 73 8.49 -6.80 11.86
N LEU A 74 8.48 -6.50 13.14
CA LEU A 74 7.65 -7.21 14.11
C LEU A 74 6.39 -6.37 14.32
N THR A 75 5.21 -6.92 14.02
CA THR A 75 3.96 -6.20 14.27
C THR A 75 3.74 -5.98 15.76
N GLY A 76 3.02 -4.91 16.11
CA GLY A 76 2.62 -4.64 17.49
C GLY A 76 1.59 -5.63 18.02
N GLU A 77 1.06 -5.36 19.20
CA GLU A 77 -0.14 -6.04 19.69
C GLU A 77 -1.39 -5.39 19.10
N VAL A 78 -2.31 -6.21 18.62
CA VAL A 78 -3.59 -5.79 18.05
C VAL A 78 -4.70 -6.38 18.90
N SER A 79 -5.41 -5.52 19.64
CA SER A 79 -6.51 -5.93 20.52
C SER A 79 -7.57 -6.71 19.74
N GLY A 80 -7.99 -7.86 20.30
CA GLY A 80 -8.98 -8.75 19.68
C GLY A 80 -8.47 -9.51 18.43
N GLN A 81 -7.22 -9.30 18.00
CA GLN A 81 -6.66 -9.92 16.79
C GLN A 81 -5.28 -10.54 17.08
N PRO A 82 -5.22 -11.63 17.89
CA PRO A 82 -3.96 -12.28 18.24
C PRO A 82 -3.23 -12.82 17.02
N HIS A 83 -3.95 -13.18 15.95
CA HIS A 83 -3.37 -13.65 14.69
C HIS A 83 -2.62 -12.55 13.92
N LEU A 84 -2.89 -11.27 14.16
CA LEU A 84 -2.13 -10.15 13.56
C LEU A 84 -1.03 -9.63 14.50
N SER A 85 -1.04 -10.07 15.76
CA SER A 85 -0.16 -9.56 16.80
C SER A 85 1.20 -10.24 16.78
N ARG A 86 2.28 -9.47 17.03
CA ARG A 86 3.64 -9.99 17.20
C ARG A 86 4.12 -10.90 16.05
N GLN A 87 3.71 -10.60 14.83
CA GLN A 87 4.13 -11.32 13.63
C GLN A 87 5.43 -10.76 13.08
N LEU A 88 6.39 -11.64 12.79
CA LEU A 88 7.55 -11.27 11.99
C LEU A 88 7.16 -11.30 10.52
N ILE A 89 7.04 -10.13 9.91
CA ILE A 89 6.66 -9.94 8.52
C ILE A 89 7.84 -9.43 7.68
N TYR A 90 7.80 -9.64 6.36
CA TYR A 90 8.87 -9.23 5.44
C TYR A 90 8.41 -8.36 4.27
N PRO A 91 7.93 -7.12 4.49
CA PRO A 91 7.24 -6.32 3.47
C PRO A 91 8.18 -5.57 2.51
N TYR A 92 9.46 -5.38 2.86
CA TYR A 92 10.42 -4.61 2.05
C TYR A 92 9.93 -3.19 1.75
N THR A 93 9.59 -2.44 2.79
CA THR A 93 9.18 -1.04 2.77
C THR A 93 9.36 -0.46 4.17
N ASP A 94 9.79 0.79 4.29
CA ASP A 94 9.77 1.54 5.54
C ASP A 94 8.41 2.21 5.82
N MET A 95 7.49 2.16 4.86
CA MET A 95 6.19 2.82 4.87
C MET A 95 6.26 4.34 5.02
N LEU A 96 7.43 4.94 4.78
CA LEU A 96 7.65 6.38 4.86
C LEU A 96 7.46 7.05 3.50
N LEU A 97 7.27 8.37 3.54
CA LEU A 97 7.37 9.24 2.39
C LEU A 97 8.83 9.66 2.15
N HIS A 98 9.24 9.67 0.89
CA HIS A 98 10.57 10.09 0.45
C HIS A 98 10.45 11.09 -0.69
N ASP A 99 11.20 12.18 -0.61
CA ASP A 99 11.37 13.10 -1.74
C ASP A 99 12.19 12.40 -2.83
N MET A 100 11.54 12.11 -3.96
CA MET A 100 12.15 11.45 -5.12
C MET A 100 12.69 12.45 -6.15
N GLY A 101 12.62 13.75 -5.86
CA GLY A 101 13.06 14.84 -6.69
C GLY A 101 12.08 15.23 -7.79
N GLU A 102 12.32 16.40 -8.37
CA GLU A 102 11.47 17.02 -9.40
C GLU A 102 11.19 16.12 -10.62
N GLY A 103 12.16 15.29 -11.01
CA GLY A 103 12.02 14.39 -12.17
C GLY A 103 10.99 13.28 -11.99
N LEU A 104 10.58 12.99 -10.76
CA LEU A 104 9.54 12.01 -10.42
C LEU A 104 8.32 12.68 -9.79
N ALA A 105 8.22 14.01 -9.85
CA ALA A 105 7.14 14.74 -9.25
C ALA A 105 5.86 14.68 -10.10
N ASP A 106 4.71 14.43 -9.47
CA ASP A 106 3.41 14.58 -10.13
C ASP A 106 2.84 16.01 -10.00
N ASN A 107 3.51 16.85 -9.20
CA ASN A 107 3.11 18.23 -8.85
C ASN A 107 1.72 18.33 -8.23
N ARG A 108 1.24 17.27 -7.58
CA ARG A 108 -0.05 17.22 -6.88
C ARG A 108 0.16 16.92 -5.41
N PRO A 109 0.08 17.93 -4.53
CA PRO A 109 0.16 17.67 -3.11
C PRO A 109 -1.09 16.93 -2.61
N GLU A 110 -0.89 16.05 -1.64
CA GLU A 110 -1.97 15.33 -0.94
C GLU A 110 -1.78 15.48 0.58
N GLY A 111 -2.65 16.28 1.21
CA GLY A 111 -2.50 16.63 2.62
C GLY A 111 -1.18 17.38 2.89
N GLU A 112 -0.33 16.82 3.73
CA GLU A 112 1.00 17.36 4.04
C GLU A 112 2.09 16.88 3.07
N ALA A 113 1.80 15.87 2.24
CA ALA A 113 2.75 15.36 1.25
C ALA A 113 2.80 16.29 0.03
N SER A 114 4.01 16.68 -0.37
CA SER A 114 4.28 17.39 -1.61
C SER A 114 4.20 16.45 -2.82
N GLY A 115 4.09 17.01 -4.02
CA GLY A 115 4.09 16.23 -5.27
C GLY A 115 5.43 15.54 -5.59
N ASN A 116 6.47 15.76 -4.79
CA ASN A 116 7.77 15.06 -4.92
C ASN A 116 7.87 13.86 -3.97
N GLU A 117 6.97 13.75 -3.00
CA GLU A 117 7.06 12.76 -1.94
C GLU A 117 6.28 11.51 -2.30
N TRP A 118 6.98 10.39 -2.33
CA TRP A 118 6.39 9.09 -2.64
C TRP A 118 6.52 8.17 -1.45
N ARG A 119 5.44 7.47 -1.13
CA ARG A 119 5.49 6.39 -0.15
C ARG A 119 6.28 5.23 -0.75
N THR A 120 7.23 4.66 -0.02
CA THR A 120 7.89 3.41 -0.43
C THR A 120 6.85 2.28 -0.47
N PRO A 121 6.46 1.73 -1.63
CA PRO A 121 5.49 0.64 -1.64
C PRO A 121 6.15 -0.69 -1.21
N PRO A 122 5.40 -1.57 -0.53
CA PRO A 122 5.90 -2.91 -0.18
C PRO A 122 6.22 -3.72 -1.45
N LEU A 123 7.31 -4.49 -1.43
CA LEU A 123 7.70 -5.36 -2.55
C LEU A 123 7.01 -6.73 -2.50
N TRP A 124 6.01 -6.91 -1.64
CA TRP A 124 5.19 -8.12 -1.61
C TRP A 124 4.49 -8.34 -2.94
N GLY A 125 4.61 -9.55 -3.48
CA GLY A 125 3.92 -9.91 -4.71
C GLY A 125 4.46 -9.25 -5.99
N ILE A 126 5.47 -8.36 -5.94
CA ILE A 126 5.98 -7.65 -7.13
C ILE A 126 6.42 -8.61 -8.26
N GLY A 127 6.97 -9.77 -7.89
CA GLY A 127 7.34 -10.80 -8.86
C GLY A 127 6.16 -11.55 -9.51
N LEU A 128 4.92 -11.20 -9.17
CA LEU A 128 3.67 -11.74 -9.71
C LEU A 128 2.90 -10.72 -10.58
N THR A 129 3.35 -9.47 -10.70
CA THR A 129 2.64 -8.43 -11.47
C THR A 129 2.28 -8.87 -12.88
N LYS A 130 3.19 -9.56 -13.59
CA LYS A 130 2.89 -10.10 -14.92
C LYS A 130 1.74 -11.11 -14.92
N ILE A 131 1.65 -11.94 -13.90
CA ILE A 131 0.62 -12.98 -13.78
C ILE A 131 -0.73 -12.34 -13.47
N VAL A 132 -0.75 -11.35 -12.58
CA VAL A 132 -1.98 -10.73 -12.08
C VAL A 132 -2.51 -9.65 -13.04
N SER A 133 -1.63 -8.80 -13.57
CA SER A 133 -2.00 -7.60 -14.33
C SER A 133 -1.70 -7.71 -15.83
N GLY A 134 -1.01 -8.77 -16.29
CA GLY A 134 -0.65 -8.97 -17.70
C GLY A 134 0.52 -8.12 -18.20
N HIS A 135 1.16 -7.30 -17.35
CA HIS A 135 2.30 -6.44 -17.70
C HIS A 135 3.41 -6.45 -16.65
N THR A 136 4.56 -5.85 -16.98
CA THR A 136 5.73 -5.69 -16.09
C THR A 136 6.06 -4.22 -15.82
N LEU A 137 5.07 -3.33 -15.93
CA LEU A 137 5.17 -2.00 -15.34
C LEU A 137 5.20 -2.16 -13.82
N PHE A 138 6.28 -1.70 -13.20
CA PHE A 138 6.48 -1.72 -11.76
C PHE A 138 6.64 -0.28 -11.32
N LEU A 139 5.92 0.08 -10.25
CA LEU A 139 5.92 1.41 -9.63
C LEU A 139 5.32 2.46 -10.57
#